data_AF-T1CWF6-F1
#
_entry.id   AF-T1CWF6-F1
#
_cell.length_a   1.000
_cell.length_b   1.000
_cell.length_c   1.000
_cell.angle_alpha   90.00
_cell.angle_beta   90.00
_cell.angle_gamma   90.00
#
_symmetry.space_group_name_H-M   'P 1'
#
loop_
_entity.id
_entity.type
_entity.pdbx_description
1 polymer ?
#
loop_
_entity_poly.entity_id
_entity_poly.type
_entity_poly.pdbx_seq_one_letter_code
_entity_poly.pdbx_strand_id
1 'polypeptide(L)'
;DGLRGMRDRALLLLAWSGGGRRRSEVVGVQVEDVRRLDPQTWTYALGSTKTHMTGVRREKPLRGEAVVALQAWIEAAQLTEGALFRRLYRNGRPGPGLTPDQVARIVQRRARLANLPGDWAAHSLRSGFVTEAGRQGVPLGEVMAMTEHRSVGTVMGYFQAGALLSSRASDLLSADTVDHARAPSRRVVLPDGGTG
;
A
#
# COMPACT_ATOMS: atom_id res chain seq x y z
N ASP A 1 -14.46 -12.04 -14.84
CA ASP A 1 -14.97 -11.84 -13.45
C ASP A 1 -16.09 -10.83 -13.24
N GLY A 2 -16.43 -9.97 -14.21
CA GLY A 2 -17.57 -9.04 -14.10
C GLY A 2 -17.53 -8.20 -12.81
N LEU A 3 -18.71 -7.90 -12.27
CA LEU A 3 -18.87 -7.07 -11.08
C LEU A 3 -18.16 -7.65 -9.83
N ARG A 4 -18.08 -8.98 -9.70
CA ARG A 4 -17.32 -9.65 -8.62
C ARG A 4 -15.83 -9.38 -8.73
N GLY A 5 -15.29 -9.32 -9.94
CA GLY A 5 -13.91 -8.95 -10.22
C GLY A 5 -13.60 -7.54 -9.78
N MET A 6 -14.46 -6.59 -10.17
CA MET A 6 -14.33 -5.18 -9.82
C MET A 6 -14.32 -4.98 -8.30
N ARG A 7 -15.29 -5.59 -7.59
CA ARG A 7 -15.33 -5.56 -6.12
C ARG A 7 -14.05 -6.09 -5.49
N ASP A 8 -13.62 -7.29 -5.88
CA ASP A 8 -12.48 -7.94 -5.25
C ASP A 8 -11.18 -7.16 -5.52
N ARG A 9 -11.02 -6.61 -6.73
CA ARG A 9 -9.88 -5.75 -7.09
C ARG A 9 -9.87 -4.47 -6.26
N ALA A 10 -11.00 -3.76 -6.20
CA ALA A 10 -11.16 -2.54 -5.39
C ALA A 10 -10.86 -2.81 -3.90
N LEU A 11 -11.38 -3.93 -3.38
CA LEU A 11 -11.16 -4.34 -1.99
C LEU A 11 -9.67 -4.55 -1.69
N LEU A 12 -9.00 -5.36 -2.52
CA LEU A 12 -7.59 -5.70 -2.31
C LEU A 12 -6.70 -4.45 -2.41
N LEU A 13 -6.95 -3.60 -3.40
CA LEU A 13 -6.16 -2.38 -3.60
C LEU A 13 -6.41 -1.34 -2.51
N LEU A 14 -7.65 -1.15 -2.04
CA LEU A 14 -7.93 -0.27 -0.91
C LEU A 14 -7.25 -0.77 0.36
N ALA A 15 -7.39 -2.06 0.66
CA ALA A 15 -6.79 -2.67 1.84
C ALA A 15 -5.25 -2.53 1.81
N TRP A 16 -4.63 -2.78 0.65
CA TRP A 16 -3.19 -2.65 0.46
C TRP A 16 -2.70 -1.21 0.58
N SER A 17 -3.29 -0.30 -0.20
CA SER A 17 -2.87 1.12 -0.28
C SER A 17 -3.01 1.85 1.04
N GLY A 18 -3.98 1.44 1.87
CA GLY A 18 -4.13 1.95 3.23
C GLY A 18 -3.09 1.45 4.23
N GLY A 19 -2.00 0.82 3.82
CA GLY A 19 -1.01 0.21 4.71
C GLY A 19 -1.48 -1.14 5.25
N GLY A 20 -1.99 -2.01 4.36
CA GLY A 20 -2.40 -3.37 4.68
C GLY A 20 -3.47 -3.48 5.78
N ARG A 21 -4.63 -2.86 5.58
CA ARG A 21 -5.75 -2.82 6.55
C ARG A 21 -6.23 -4.22 6.96
N ARG A 22 -6.69 -4.35 8.21
CA ARG A 22 -7.35 -5.57 8.70
C ARG A 22 -8.66 -5.77 7.97
N ARG A 23 -9.04 -7.03 7.82
CA ARG A 23 -10.35 -7.43 7.28
C ARG A 23 -11.50 -6.72 7.99
N SER A 24 -11.45 -6.63 9.32
CA SER A 24 -12.46 -5.93 10.14
C SER A 24 -12.53 -4.42 9.87
N GLU A 25 -11.39 -3.79 9.58
CA GLU A 25 -11.34 -2.37 9.22
C GLU A 25 -11.94 -2.15 7.83
N VAL A 26 -11.58 -3.01 6.86
CA VAL A 26 -12.06 -2.91 5.46
C VAL A 26 -13.57 -3.10 5.36
N VAL A 27 -14.15 -4.06 6.10
CA VAL A 27 -15.62 -4.27 6.07
C VAL A 27 -16.40 -3.17 6.79
N GLY A 28 -15.74 -2.40 7.64
CA GLY A 28 -16.35 -1.28 8.36
C GLY A 28 -16.36 0.03 7.57
N VAL A 29 -15.75 0.08 6.38
CA VAL A 29 -15.74 1.27 5.54
C VAL A 29 -17.09 1.44 4.85
N GLN A 30 -17.66 2.62 4.99
CA GLN A 30 -18.91 3.00 4.35
C GLN A 30 -18.64 3.89 3.12
N VAL A 31 -19.62 4.02 2.22
CA VAL A 31 -19.51 4.89 1.04
C VAL A 31 -19.24 6.35 1.45
N GLU A 32 -19.86 6.79 2.54
CA GLU A 32 -19.75 8.12 3.13
C GLU A 32 -18.38 8.36 3.80
N ASP A 33 -17.60 7.32 4.03
CA ASP A 33 -16.24 7.46 4.53
C ASP A 33 -15.25 7.83 3.43
N VAL A 34 -15.63 7.69 2.15
CA VAL A 34 -14.77 7.94 1.00
C VAL A 34 -14.99 9.36 0.47
N ARG A 35 -13.90 10.10 0.32
CA ARG A 35 -13.91 11.47 -0.18
C ARG A 35 -12.94 11.62 -1.34
N ARG A 36 -13.41 12.15 -2.45
CA ARG A 36 -12.56 12.55 -3.57
C ARG A 36 -11.91 13.89 -3.24
N LEU A 37 -10.58 13.95 -3.27
CA LEU A 37 -9.84 15.22 -3.18
C LEU A 37 -9.64 15.81 -4.57
N ASP A 38 -9.17 14.98 -5.49
CA ASP A 38 -8.90 15.33 -6.88
C ASP A 38 -9.12 14.09 -7.79
N PRO A 39 -8.93 14.17 -9.13
CA PRO A 39 -9.12 13.02 -10.00
C PRO A 39 -8.25 11.79 -9.71
N GLN A 40 -7.09 11.97 -9.10
CA GLN A 40 -6.09 10.93 -8.84
C GLN A 40 -5.89 10.59 -7.36
N THR A 41 -6.38 11.45 -6.45
CA THR A 41 -6.24 11.28 -5.00
C THR A 41 -7.60 11.29 -4.31
N TRP A 42 -7.90 10.19 -3.62
CA TRP A 42 -9.06 10.08 -2.74
C TRP A 42 -8.57 9.82 -1.31
N THR A 43 -9.40 10.08 -0.32
CA THR A 43 -9.17 9.64 1.06
C THR A 43 -10.34 8.78 1.53
N TYR A 44 -10.08 7.93 2.50
CA TYR A 44 -11.13 7.25 3.24
C TYR A 44 -10.83 7.24 4.72
N ALA A 45 -11.88 7.27 5.53
CA ALA A 45 -11.78 7.22 6.98
C ALA A 45 -11.97 5.81 7.52
N LEU A 46 -11.26 5.51 8.62
CA LEU A 46 -11.42 4.28 9.38
C LEU A 46 -12.14 4.53 10.70
N GLY A 47 -13.09 3.67 11.05
CA GLY A 47 -13.70 3.62 12.38
C GLY A 47 -14.76 4.71 12.64
N SER A 48 -15.48 5.14 11.61
CA SER A 48 -16.58 6.13 11.68
C SER A 48 -17.86 5.63 12.37
N THR A 49 -17.83 4.45 13.01
CA THR A 49 -18.97 3.97 13.80
C THR A 49 -19.27 4.97 14.93
N LYS A 50 -20.54 5.36 15.03
CA LYS A 50 -21.23 6.36 15.91
C LYS A 50 -20.66 6.70 17.30
N THR A 51 -19.68 5.98 17.82
CA THR A 51 -19.07 6.14 19.15
C THR A 51 -17.85 7.08 19.17
N HIS A 52 -17.37 7.56 18.02
CA HIS A 52 -16.18 8.42 17.94
C HIS A 52 -16.46 9.87 17.50
N MET A 53 -17.56 10.49 17.97
CA MET A 53 -17.77 11.93 17.76
C MET A 53 -16.73 12.84 18.47
N THR A 54 -15.79 12.25 19.21
CA THR A 54 -14.68 12.94 19.87
C THR A 54 -13.29 12.48 19.41
N GLY A 55 -13.21 11.52 18.46
CA GLY A 55 -11.94 10.95 18.00
C GLY A 55 -11.47 11.55 16.68
N VAL A 56 -10.16 11.80 16.56
CA VAL A 56 -9.51 12.20 15.29
C VAL A 56 -9.81 11.16 14.22
N ARG A 57 -10.52 11.56 13.16
CA ARG A 57 -10.82 10.69 12.02
C ARG A 57 -9.49 10.30 11.36
N ARG A 58 -9.16 9.01 11.38
CA ARG A 58 -7.93 8.48 10.77
C ARG A 58 -8.14 8.33 9.28
N GLU A 59 -7.81 9.37 8.53
CA GLU A 59 -7.86 9.33 7.06
C GLU A 59 -6.65 8.59 6.49
N LYS A 60 -6.90 7.84 5.42
CA LYS A 60 -5.87 7.16 4.63
C LYS A 60 -5.97 7.57 3.17
N PRO A 61 -4.83 7.89 2.51
CA PRO A 61 -4.84 8.25 1.10
C PRO A 61 -5.05 7.01 0.23
N LEU A 62 -5.71 7.21 -0.91
CA LEU A 62 -5.79 6.30 -2.03
C LEU A 62 -5.30 7.05 -3.27
N ARG A 63 -4.42 6.41 -4.04
CA ARG A 63 -3.85 6.96 -5.27
C ARG A 63 -3.74 5.89 -6.36
N GLY A 64 -3.61 6.33 -7.61
CA GLY A 64 -3.31 5.48 -8.76
C GLY A 64 -4.36 4.37 -8.96
N GLU A 65 -3.90 3.13 -9.15
CA GLU A 65 -4.79 2.00 -9.45
C GLU A 65 -5.88 1.76 -8.41
N ALA A 66 -5.63 2.09 -7.14
CA ALA A 66 -6.62 1.92 -6.08
C ALA A 66 -7.83 2.84 -6.27
N VAL A 67 -7.61 4.08 -6.71
CA VAL A 67 -8.68 5.03 -7.04
C VAL A 67 -9.46 4.54 -8.25
N VAL A 68 -8.77 4.13 -9.32
CA VAL A 68 -9.40 3.62 -10.54
C VAL A 68 -10.30 2.41 -10.25
N ALA A 69 -9.78 1.44 -9.47
CA ALA A 69 -10.55 0.25 -9.14
C ALA A 69 -11.73 0.56 -8.21
N LEU A 70 -11.54 1.46 -7.23
CA LEU A 70 -12.59 1.85 -6.31
C LEU A 70 -13.72 2.59 -7.01
N GLN A 71 -13.38 3.55 -7.88
CA GLN A 71 -14.35 4.28 -8.68
C GLN A 71 -15.15 3.33 -9.58
N ALA A 72 -14.48 2.43 -10.31
CA ALA A 72 -15.14 1.45 -11.16
C ALA A 72 -16.10 0.54 -10.38
N TRP A 73 -15.74 0.15 -9.15
CA TRP A 73 -16.62 -0.63 -8.28
C TRP A 73 -17.86 0.16 -7.83
N ILE A 74 -17.67 1.40 -7.35
CA ILE A 74 -18.77 2.25 -6.88
C ILE A 74 -19.77 2.52 -8.01
N GLU A 75 -19.27 2.86 -9.20
CA GLU A 75 -20.10 3.15 -10.38
C GLU A 75 -20.85 1.91 -10.85
N ALA A 76 -20.16 0.78 -11.04
CA ALA A 76 -20.77 -0.44 -11.56
C ALA A 76 -21.76 -1.09 -10.58
N ALA A 77 -21.56 -0.93 -9.27
CA ALA A 77 -22.48 -1.39 -8.24
C ALA A 77 -23.53 -0.34 -7.83
N GLN A 78 -23.48 0.86 -8.43
CA GLN A 78 -24.37 1.99 -8.16
C GLN A 78 -24.48 2.29 -6.65
N LEU A 79 -23.34 2.33 -5.97
CA LEU A 79 -23.30 2.54 -4.52
C LEU A 79 -23.47 4.02 -4.19
N THR A 80 -24.50 4.33 -3.40
CA THR A 80 -24.76 5.70 -2.93
C THR A 80 -24.54 5.89 -1.43
N GLU A 81 -24.72 4.84 -0.63
CA GLU A 81 -24.67 4.90 0.84
C GLU A 81 -24.28 3.55 1.49
N GLY A 82 -24.03 3.52 2.79
CA GLY A 82 -23.85 2.30 3.57
C GLY A 82 -22.56 1.54 3.24
N ALA A 83 -22.57 0.20 3.39
CA ALA A 83 -21.35 -0.60 3.27
C ALA A 83 -20.69 -0.48 1.88
N LEU A 84 -19.41 -0.12 1.87
CA LEU A 84 -18.63 0.06 0.64
C LEU A 84 -18.40 -1.26 -0.08
N PHE A 85 -18.10 -2.33 0.66
CA PHE A 85 -17.90 -3.66 0.08
C PHE A 85 -19.04 -4.59 0.46
N ARG A 86 -19.78 -5.02 -0.55
CA ARG A 86 -21.02 -5.78 -0.40
C ARG A 86 -20.89 -7.21 -0.91
N ARG A 87 -21.70 -8.10 -0.33
CA ARG A 87 -22.00 -9.40 -0.92
C ARG A 87 -22.64 -9.18 -2.29
N LEU A 88 -22.41 -10.11 -3.22
CA LEU A 88 -23.10 -10.12 -4.50
C LEU A 88 -24.00 -11.35 -4.55
N TYR A 89 -25.27 -11.15 -4.84
CA TYR A 89 -26.21 -12.24 -5.09
C TYR A 89 -25.90 -12.95 -6.42
N ARG A 90 -26.53 -14.10 -6.66
CA ARG A 90 -26.36 -14.87 -7.92
C ARG A 90 -26.73 -14.06 -9.17
N ASN A 91 -27.72 -13.17 -9.06
CA ASN A 91 -28.14 -12.25 -10.12
C ASN A 91 -27.22 -11.03 -10.28
N GLY A 92 -26.07 -10.98 -9.59
CA GLY A 92 -25.12 -9.89 -9.69
C GLY A 92 -25.47 -8.64 -8.86
N ARG A 93 -26.61 -8.58 -8.18
CA ARG A 93 -26.98 -7.40 -7.39
C ARG A 93 -26.18 -7.31 -6.07
N PRO A 94 -25.75 -6.09 -5.67
CA PRO A 94 -25.18 -5.87 -4.34
C PRO A 94 -26.20 -6.12 -3.23
N GLY A 95 -25.78 -6.88 -2.21
CA GLY A 95 -26.54 -7.17 -1.00
C GLY A 95 -25.92 -6.50 0.24
N PRO A 96 -26.04 -7.12 1.43
CA PRO A 96 -25.45 -6.59 2.67
C PRO A 96 -23.92 -6.50 2.61
N GLY A 97 -23.34 -5.74 3.55
CA GLY A 97 -21.89 -5.64 3.74
C GLY A 97 -21.21 -7.01 3.90
N LEU A 98 -19.94 -7.08 3.46
CA LEU A 98 -19.12 -8.27 3.68
C LEU A 98 -18.81 -8.45 5.17
N THR A 99 -18.61 -9.69 5.60
CA THR A 99 -18.04 -10.00 6.92
C THR A 99 -16.52 -10.22 6.81
N PRO A 100 -15.75 -10.10 7.92
CA PRO A 100 -14.30 -10.32 7.88
C PRO A 100 -13.90 -11.68 7.29
N ASP A 101 -14.66 -12.74 7.60
CA ASP A 101 -14.41 -14.08 7.06
C ASP A 101 -14.67 -14.17 5.55
N GLN A 102 -15.61 -13.39 5.02
CA GLN A 102 -15.84 -13.35 3.59
C GLN A 102 -14.69 -12.64 2.87
N VAL A 103 -14.12 -11.60 3.48
CA VAL A 103 -12.89 -10.98 2.96
C VAL A 103 -11.75 -11.99 2.93
N ALA A 104 -11.59 -12.79 3.99
CA ALA A 104 -10.58 -13.86 4.04
C ALA A 104 -10.73 -14.85 2.88
N ARG A 105 -11.96 -15.33 2.64
CA ARG A 105 -12.27 -16.23 1.51
C ARG A 105 -12.03 -15.57 0.16
N ILE A 106 -12.28 -14.27 0.01
CA ILE A 106 -11.97 -13.52 -1.21
C ILE A 106 -10.45 -13.52 -1.45
N VAL A 107 -9.65 -13.19 -0.44
CA VAL A 107 -8.17 -13.18 -0.53
C VAL A 107 -7.66 -14.56 -0.93
N GLN A 108 -8.06 -15.62 -0.23
CA GLN A 108 -7.67 -16.99 -0.54
C GLN A 108 -8.04 -17.40 -1.97
N ARG A 109 -9.28 -17.12 -2.39
CA ARG A 109 -9.73 -17.42 -3.76
C ARG A 109 -8.88 -16.68 -4.79
N ARG A 110 -8.60 -15.39 -4.55
CA ARG A 110 -7.82 -14.55 -5.47
C ARG A 110 -6.38 -15.03 -5.57
N ALA A 111 -5.75 -15.37 -4.45
CA ALA A 111 -4.41 -15.94 -4.42
C ALA A 111 -4.33 -17.27 -5.18
N ARG A 112 -5.33 -18.15 -4.98
CA ARG A 112 -5.42 -19.42 -5.72
C ARG A 112 -5.55 -19.21 -7.24
N LEU A 113 -6.40 -18.27 -7.66
CA LEU A 113 -6.56 -17.94 -9.09
C LEU A 113 -5.28 -17.34 -9.70
N ALA A 114 -4.43 -16.72 -8.88
CA ALA A 114 -3.14 -16.19 -9.28
C ALA A 114 -1.99 -17.21 -9.15
N ASN A 115 -2.28 -18.48 -8.82
CA ASN A 115 -1.29 -19.54 -8.58
C ASN A 115 -0.21 -19.18 -7.54
N LEU A 116 -0.58 -18.38 -6.53
CA LEU A 116 0.35 -18.01 -5.46
C LEU A 116 0.47 -19.14 -4.43
N PRO A 117 1.69 -19.59 -4.08
CA PRO A 117 1.89 -20.64 -3.09
C PRO A 117 1.56 -20.16 -1.67
N GLY A 118 1.31 -21.10 -0.76
CA GLY A 118 1.15 -20.85 0.69
C GLY A 118 -0.29 -20.63 1.15
N ASP A 119 -0.45 -20.52 2.48
CA ASP A 119 -1.74 -20.30 3.12
C ASP A 119 -2.05 -18.80 3.29
N TRP A 120 -2.71 -18.22 2.29
CA TRP A 120 -3.15 -16.82 2.32
C TRP A 120 -4.26 -16.53 3.34
N ALA A 121 -4.80 -17.54 4.04
CA ALA A 121 -5.69 -17.36 5.19
C ALA A 121 -4.94 -16.84 6.42
N ALA A 122 -3.74 -17.37 6.64
CA ALA A 122 -2.89 -17.06 7.78
C ALA A 122 -2.08 -15.78 7.59
N HIS A 123 -1.83 -15.37 6.34
CA HIS A 123 -1.10 -14.16 6.04
C HIS A 123 -1.99 -12.91 6.14
N SER A 124 -1.54 -11.93 6.93
CA SER A 124 -2.21 -10.64 6.95
C SER A 124 -1.72 -9.77 5.79
N LEU A 125 -2.62 -9.01 5.16
CA LEU A 125 -2.24 -7.96 4.20
C LEU A 125 -1.29 -6.93 4.83
N ARG A 126 -1.36 -6.74 6.16
CA ARG A 126 -0.49 -5.82 6.91
C ARG A 126 0.97 -6.26 6.90
N SER A 127 1.23 -7.51 7.26
CA SER A 127 2.59 -8.04 7.27
C SER A 127 3.21 -8.03 5.87
N GLY A 128 2.42 -8.41 4.85
CA GLY A 128 2.85 -8.32 3.45
C GLY A 128 3.20 -6.89 3.02
N PHE A 129 2.36 -5.90 3.38
CA PHE A 129 2.63 -4.49 3.09
C PHE A 129 3.92 -4.01 3.76
N VAL A 130 4.15 -4.37 5.02
CA VAL A 130 5.37 -3.97 5.75
C VAL A 130 6.61 -4.57 5.11
N THR A 131 6.57 -5.85 4.74
CA THR A 131 7.69 -6.52 4.08
C THR A 131 7.95 -5.94 2.68
N GLU A 132 6.92 -5.64 1.90
CA GLU A 132 7.06 -4.90 0.64
C GLU A 132 7.75 -3.54 0.85
N ALA A 133 7.24 -2.75 1.79
CA ALA A 133 7.76 -1.42 2.06
C ALA A 133 9.24 -1.45 2.49
N GLY A 134 9.62 -2.45 3.30
CA GLY A 134 11.02 -2.70 3.63
C GLY A 134 11.87 -3.01 2.39
N ARG A 135 11.40 -3.88 1.49
CA ARG A 135 12.11 -4.22 0.25
C ARG A 135 12.31 -3.01 -0.67
N GLN A 136 11.32 -2.12 -0.73
CA GLN A 136 11.37 -0.87 -1.48
C GLN A 136 12.16 0.23 -0.78
N GLY A 137 12.67 0.01 0.44
CA GLY A 137 13.45 1.00 1.18
C GLY A 137 12.62 2.19 1.69
N VAL A 138 11.30 2.04 1.83
CA VAL A 138 10.44 3.10 2.37
C VAL A 138 10.84 3.39 3.83
N PRO A 139 10.98 4.66 4.24
CA PRO A 139 11.34 4.99 5.61
C PRO A 139 10.37 4.36 6.63
N LEU A 140 10.92 3.70 7.65
CA LEU A 140 10.13 2.97 8.64
C LEU A 140 9.04 3.84 9.30
N GLY A 141 9.33 5.11 9.58
CA GLY A 141 8.37 6.06 10.14
C GLY A 141 7.12 6.24 9.26
N GLU A 142 7.29 6.30 7.94
CA GLU A 142 6.18 6.38 6.99
C GLU A 142 5.38 5.09 6.95
N VAL A 143 6.08 3.94 6.95
CA VAL A 143 5.43 2.61 7.04
C VAL A 143 4.61 2.50 8.32
N MET A 144 5.13 2.95 9.45
CA MET A 144 4.43 2.95 10.74
C MET A 144 3.22 3.89 10.73
N ALA A 145 3.34 5.10 10.18
CA ALA A 145 2.24 6.05 10.04
C ALA A 145 1.10 5.49 9.16
N MET A 146 1.46 4.86 8.04
CA MET A 146 0.48 4.20 7.17
C MET A 146 -0.18 3.02 7.88
N THR A 147 0.61 2.12 8.48
CA THR A 147 0.15 0.87 9.11
C THR A 147 -0.50 1.03 10.51
N GLU A 148 -0.32 2.20 11.13
CA GLU A 148 -0.74 2.56 12.50
C GLU A 148 -0.11 1.71 13.61
N HIS A 149 1.09 1.19 13.36
CA HIS A 149 1.86 0.54 14.43
C HIS A 149 2.38 1.58 15.41
N ARG A 150 2.11 1.35 16.70
CA ARG A 150 2.67 2.16 17.80
C ARG A 150 4.03 1.66 18.29
N SER A 151 4.32 0.38 18.08
CA SER A 151 5.57 -0.25 18.50
C SER A 151 6.44 -0.57 17.30
N VAL A 152 7.67 -0.09 17.34
CA VAL A 152 8.72 -0.44 16.38
C VAL A 152 8.97 -1.95 16.41
N GLY A 153 9.10 -2.56 17.60
CA GLY A 153 9.41 -3.98 17.72
C GLY A 153 8.43 -4.91 16.98
N THR A 154 7.14 -4.56 16.96
CA THR A 154 6.10 -5.34 16.25
C THR A 154 6.24 -5.28 14.73
N VAL A 155 6.71 -4.16 14.17
CA VAL A 155 6.83 -3.96 12.72
C VAL A 155 8.21 -4.39 12.19
N MET A 156 9.25 -4.33 13.04
CA MET A 156 10.64 -4.52 12.63
C MET A 156 10.92 -5.87 12.00
N GLY A 157 10.40 -6.98 12.55
CA GLY A 157 10.67 -8.31 12.00
C GLY A 157 10.24 -8.44 10.53
N TYR A 158 9.03 -7.98 10.20
CA TYR A 158 8.53 -7.98 8.83
C TYR A 158 9.27 -6.99 7.93
N PHE A 159 9.62 -5.81 8.47
CA PHE A 159 10.30 -4.77 7.72
C PHE A 159 11.73 -5.19 7.34
N GLN A 160 12.49 -5.72 8.30
CA GLN A 160 13.84 -6.23 8.10
C GLN A 160 13.86 -7.41 7.12
N ALA A 161 12.91 -8.34 7.22
CA ALA A 161 12.81 -9.46 6.28
C ALA A 161 12.73 -8.98 4.81
N GLY A 162 12.08 -7.83 4.56
CA GLY A 162 12.06 -7.21 3.23
C GLY A 162 13.33 -6.43 2.92
N ALA A 163 13.77 -5.57 3.83
CA ALA A 163 14.89 -4.65 3.63
C ALA A 163 16.25 -5.36 3.47
N LEU A 164 16.45 -6.50 4.12
CA LEU A 164 17.69 -7.26 4.02
C LEU A 164 17.97 -7.77 2.61
N LEU A 165 16.93 -8.05 1.81
CA LEU A 165 17.08 -8.54 0.43
C LEU A 165 17.72 -7.52 -0.51
N SER A 166 17.59 -6.24 -0.22
CA SER A 166 18.14 -5.12 -1.01
C SER A 166 19.17 -4.30 -0.22
N SER A 167 19.64 -4.82 0.90
CA SER A 167 20.52 -4.09 1.81
C SER A 167 21.93 -3.95 1.22
N ARG A 168 22.43 -2.71 1.14
CA ARG A 168 23.85 -2.47 0.81
C ARG A 168 24.83 -3.10 1.80
N ALA A 169 24.38 -3.48 2.99
CA ALA A 169 25.22 -4.16 3.98
C ALA A 169 25.72 -5.54 3.51
N SER A 170 25.06 -6.17 2.53
CA SER A 170 25.55 -7.43 1.93
C SER A 170 26.68 -7.22 0.93
N ASP A 171 26.95 -5.97 0.51
CA ASP A 171 27.88 -5.62 -0.56
C ASP A 171 28.95 -4.62 -0.11
N LEU A 172 29.25 -4.58 1.21
CA LEU A 172 30.19 -3.61 1.80
C LEU A 172 31.61 -3.72 1.24
N LEU A 173 31.98 -4.90 0.74
CA LEU A 173 33.32 -5.16 0.19
C LEU A 173 33.45 -4.73 -1.28
N SER A 174 32.35 -4.49 -1.99
CA SER A 174 32.36 -4.14 -3.42
C SER A 174 32.41 -2.63 -3.67
N ALA A 175 32.32 -1.81 -2.62
CA ALA A 175 32.34 -0.34 -2.72
C ALA A 175 33.73 0.26 -3.00
N ASP A 176 34.80 -0.55 -3.09
CA ASP A 176 36.20 -0.06 -3.16
C ASP A 176 36.93 -0.32 -4.48
N THR A 177 36.22 -0.56 -5.61
CA THR A 177 36.90 -0.72 -6.92
C THR A 177 36.69 0.44 -7.91
N VAL A 178 36.12 1.57 -7.50
CA VAL A 178 35.99 2.74 -8.38
C VAL A 178 37.17 3.71 -8.21
N ASP A 179 38.21 3.43 -8.98
CA ASP A 179 38.98 4.39 -9.80
C ASP A 179 39.73 5.55 -9.09
N HIS A 180 40.97 5.26 -8.66
CA HIS A 180 42.00 6.28 -8.37
C HIS A 180 42.73 6.81 -9.63
N ALA A 181 42.30 6.47 -10.85
CA ALA A 181 43.02 6.85 -12.07
C ALA A 181 42.37 8.01 -12.83
N ARG A 182 42.21 9.18 -12.21
CA ARG A 182 42.23 10.46 -12.95
C ARG A 182 42.44 11.68 -12.05
N ALA A 183 43.71 11.97 -11.74
CA ALA A 183 44.09 13.33 -11.40
C ALA A 183 44.02 14.20 -12.67
N PRO A 184 43.37 15.38 -12.66
CA PRO A 184 43.46 16.30 -13.79
C PRO A 184 44.88 16.87 -13.87
N SER A 185 45.53 16.68 -15.02
CA SER A 185 46.83 17.26 -15.33
C SER A 185 46.73 18.79 -15.33
N ARG A 186 47.33 19.40 -14.31
CA ARG A 186 47.46 20.85 -14.18
C ARG A 186 48.38 21.35 -15.29
N ARG A 187 47.81 21.91 -16.35
CA ARG A 187 48.59 22.58 -17.41
C ARG A 187 49.18 23.86 -16.83
N VAL A 188 50.50 23.86 -16.62
CA VAL A 188 51.26 25.07 -16.26
C VAL A 188 51.20 26.01 -17.47
N VAL A 189 50.53 27.16 -17.30
CA VAL A 189 50.63 28.29 -18.24
C VAL A 189 51.76 29.17 -17.75
N LEU A 190 52.84 29.25 -18.55
CA LEU A 190 53.92 30.22 -18.34
C LEU A 190 53.43 31.59 -18.84
N PRO A 191 53.74 32.70 -18.14
CA PRO A 191 53.40 34.04 -18.63
C PRO A 191 54.44 34.51 -19.65
N ASP A 192 53.98 34.82 -20.87
CA ASP A 192 54.77 35.58 -21.84
C ASP A 192 54.86 37.05 -21.37
N GLY A 193 55.95 37.37 -20.69
CA GLY A 193 56.34 38.74 -20.38
C GLY A 193 57.03 39.37 -21.59
N GLY A 194 56.27 40.15 -22.38
CA GLY A 194 56.79 41.03 -23.42
C GLY A 194 56.55 42.50 -23.08
N THR A 195 57.59 43.19 -22.66
CA THR A 195 57.70 44.66 -22.72
C THR A 195 58.96 45.00 -23.50
N GLY A 196 58.78 45.72 -24.61
CA GLY A 196 59.85 46.19 -25.50
C GLY A 196 59.30 46.50 -26.88
#